data_AF-A0A3P7DZH3-F1
#
_entry.id   AF-A0A3P7DZH3-F1
#
_cell.length_a   1.000
_cell.length_b   1.000
_cell.length_c   1.000
_cell.angle_alpha   90.00
_cell.angle_beta   90.00
_cell.angle_gamma   90.00
#
_symmetry.space_group_name_H-M   'P 1'
#
loop_
_entity.id
_entity.type
_entity.pdbx_description
1 polymer ?
#
loop_
_entity_poly.entity_id
_entity_poly.type
_entity_poly.pdbx_seq_one_letter_code
_entity_poly.pdbx_strand_id
1 'polypeptide(L)'
;MRGSLLTLRSPSDSLRSHTENAFDRLYEPNTWKSSLKVQSSSVPAGDITSIRSSNGRGTAEDTPDEWKTMAKIPLPMAFITRYLWGTDKLRNNAFEVRAVDGSSTGIVHCEDKNTMEQWIKHIQSRITSLNYKSIKLSNKYLHKNEQITYIGWVSERLPEEHFKDPCQRWEPRFIILKGGELCIFESPPLNSDDLNKCVSLYKIYDTAFKVMDREKPALDKRDYCFWIETSMNGLKHYMSVENHHQFNQFDVAYHRCLHSTVNSFQVFTCPNLSFISLRLIYLPHLFVPQTYALSYHTLAHLFF
;
A
#
# COMPACT_ATOMS: atom_id res chain seq x y z
N MET A 1 -27.99 39.12 28.22
CA MET A 1 -27.14 38.94 27.02
C MET A 1 -25.76 38.51 27.52
N ARG A 2 -25.60 37.29 28.06
CA ARG A 2 -25.23 35.97 27.45
C ARG A 2 -23.82 36.01 26.83
N GLY A 3 -22.76 35.35 27.32
CA GLY A 3 -22.45 34.44 28.45
C GLY A 3 -20.91 34.40 28.59
N SER A 4 -20.30 34.18 29.77
CA SER A 4 -19.97 32.85 30.34
C SER A 4 -19.23 31.94 29.34
N LEU A 5 -18.11 31.25 29.60
CA LEU A 5 -17.60 30.65 30.85
C LEU A 5 -16.23 29.94 30.55
N LEU A 6 -15.35 29.83 31.57
CA LEU A 6 -14.28 28.80 31.86
C LEU A 6 -13.05 28.69 30.92
N THR A 7 -11.78 28.82 31.34
CA THR A 7 -10.95 28.16 32.39
C THR A 7 -10.80 26.63 32.28
N LEU A 8 -9.59 26.13 31.98
CA LEU A 8 -8.73 25.41 32.95
C LEU A 8 -7.35 24.99 32.38
N ARG A 9 -6.38 25.02 33.29
CA ARG A 9 -4.93 24.80 33.25
C ARG A 9 -4.47 23.40 32.75
N SER A 10 -3.36 23.34 31.99
CA SER A 10 -1.94 22.99 32.33
C SER A 10 -1.69 21.95 33.45
N PRO A 11 -0.49 21.34 33.66
CA PRO A 11 0.85 21.43 32.98
C PRO A 11 1.39 20.02 32.61
N SER A 12 2.50 19.84 31.89
CA SER A 12 3.84 19.78 32.51
C SER A 12 4.92 19.55 31.46
N ASP A 13 5.91 20.44 31.48
CA ASP A 13 7.25 20.24 30.96
C ASP A 13 7.86 18.92 31.43
N SER A 14 8.53 18.19 30.54
CA SER A 14 9.86 17.65 30.79
C SER A 14 10.34 16.79 29.61
N LEU A 15 11.49 17.21 29.04
CA LEU A 15 12.51 16.34 28.44
C LEU A 15 12.04 15.39 27.32
N ARG A 16 12.24 15.77 26.06
CA ARG A 16 12.62 14.78 25.04
C ARG A 16 13.59 15.37 24.03
N SER A 17 14.80 14.83 24.11
CA SER A 17 15.94 15.06 23.23
C SER A 17 15.59 14.81 21.77
N HIS A 18 16.21 15.57 20.86
CA HIS A 18 16.33 15.22 19.44
C HIS A 18 16.88 13.80 19.29
N THR A 19 15.99 12.82 19.15
CA THR A 19 16.31 11.47 18.67
C THR A 19 15.85 11.42 17.22
N GLU A 20 16.81 11.44 16.29
CA GLU A 20 16.57 11.11 14.87
C GLU A 20 15.71 9.84 14.80
N ASN A 21 14.53 9.94 14.21
CA ASN A 21 13.65 8.80 14.05
C ASN A 21 14.35 7.76 13.16
N ALA A 22 14.29 6.50 13.55
CA ALA A 22 14.85 5.39 12.78
C ALA A 22 14.40 5.40 11.31
N PHE A 23 13.19 5.89 11.05
CA PHE A 23 12.62 6.00 9.71
C PHE A 23 13.26 7.10 8.86
N ASP A 24 13.74 8.21 9.47
CA ASP A 24 14.51 9.24 8.75
C ASP A 24 15.88 8.72 8.30
N ARG A 25 16.52 7.88 9.12
CA ARG A 25 17.77 7.20 8.73
C ARG A 25 17.55 6.13 7.65
N LEU A 26 16.37 5.51 7.63
CA LEU A 26 15.99 4.51 6.63
C LEU A 26 15.67 5.13 5.27
N TYR A 27 15.21 6.38 5.29
CA TYR A 27 14.76 7.12 4.12
C TYR A 27 15.61 8.35 3.79
N GLU A 28 16.80 8.48 4.38
CA GLU A 28 17.79 9.44 3.90
C GLU A 28 17.85 9.34 2.35
N PRO A 29 17.73 10.46 1.61
CA PRO A 29 17.61 10.47 0.15
C PRO A 29 18.73 9.71 -0.59
N ASN A 30 19.78 9.34 0.13
CA ASN A 30 20.98 8.68 -0.34
C ASN A 30 21.00 7.17 -0.08
N THR A 31 20.18 6.60 0.80
CA THR A 31 20.28 5.18 1.20
C THR A 31 19.92 4.24 0.05
N TRP A 32 18.90 4.59 -0.74
CA TRP A 32 18.51 3.83 -1.92
C TRP A 32 19.32 4.22 -3.18
N LYS A 33 19.75 5.48 -3.32
CA LYS A 33 20.66 5.90 -4.40
C LYS A 33 22.03 5.22 -4.30
N SER A 34 22.53 5.00 -3.08
CA SER A 34 23.78 4.28 -2.82
C SER A 34 23.71 2.83 -3.29
N SER A 35 22.55 2.18 -3.15
CA SER A 35 22.34 0.80 -3.61
C SER A 35 22.34 0.66 -5.14
N LEU A 36 22.04 1.74 -5.87
CA LEU A 36 22.13 1.80 -7.33
C LEU A 36 23.55 2.14 -7.79
N LYS A 37 24.27 2.99 -7.05
CA LYS A 37 25.67 3.32 -7.34
C LYS A 37 26.62 2.13 -7.16
N VAL A 38 26.29 1.21 -6.23
CA VAL A 38 27.01 -0.06 -6.02
C VAL A 38 26.73 -1.11 -7.11
N GLN A 39 25.63 -0.99 -7.85
CA GLN A 39 25.32 -1.87 -9.00
C GLN A 39 25.76 -1.28 -10.35
N SER A 40 25.98 0.03 -10.43
CA SER A 40 26.45 0.68 -11.66
C SER A 40 27.98 0.77 -11.78
N SER A 41 28.74 0.39 -10.75
CA SER A 41 30.21 0.51 -10.70
C SER A 41 30.96 -0.70 -11.27
N SER A 42 30.33 -1.54 -12.10
CA SER A 42 30.96 -2.74 -12.69
C SER A 42 30.92 -2.77 -14.23
N VAL A 43 30.82 -1.63 -14.91
CA VAL A 43 30.96 -1.59 -16.38
C VAL A 43 32.19 -0.75 -16.73
N PRO A 44 33.22 -1.35 -17.38
CA PRO A 44 34.37 -0.61 -17.87
C PRO A 44 33.95 0.36 -18.98
N ALA A 45 34.46 1.59 -18.91
CA ALA A 45 34.32 2.59 -19.95
C ALA A 45 34.96 2.08 -21.25
N GLY A 46 34.15 1.95 -22.30
CA GLY A 46 34.57 1.63 -23.65
C GLY A 46 33.87 2.57 -24.63
N ASP A 47 34.69 3.42 -25.24
CA ASP A 47 34.49 4.33 -26.37
C ASP A 47 33.21 4.20 -27.22
N ILE A 48 32.41 5.27 -27.30
CA ILE A 48 31.79 5.73 -28.56
C ILE A 48 31.80 7.26 -28.59
N THR A 49 32.70 7.79 -29.42
CA THR A 49 32.81 9.18 -29.88
C THR A 49 31.69 9.53 -30.86
N SER A 50 31.02 10.67 -30.68
CA SER A 50 30.49 11.47 -31.79
C SER A 50 30.35 12.95 -31.38
N ILE A 51 31.11 13.76 -32.09
CA ILE A 51 31.29 15.21 -31.98
C ILE A 51 30.13 15.93 -32.67
N ARG A 52 29.56 16.96 -32.04
CA ARG A 52 29.34 18.29 -32.66
C ARG A 52 28.85 19.32 -31.64
N SER A 53 29.71 20.30 -31.40
CA SER A 53 29.40 21.58 -30.76
C SER A 53 29.14 22.61 -31.86
N SER A 54 28.06 23.37 -31.76
CA SER A 54 27.97 24.71 -32.35
C SER A 54 26.96 25.54 -31.57
N ASN A 55 27.47 26.62 -30.97
CA ASN A 55 26.72 27.67 -30.30
C ASN A 55 25.66 28.30 -31.21
N GLY A 56 24.44 28.44 -30.70
CA GLY A 56 23.38 29.24 -31.31
C GLY A 56 22.44 29.74 -30.20
N ARG A 57 22.53 31.03 -29.90
CA ARG A 57 21.72 31.75 -28.91
C ARG A 57 20.49 32.28 -29.64
N GLY A 58 19.30 31.78 -29.33
CA GLY A 58 18.08 32.34 -29.91
C GLY A 58 16.86 31.46 -29.70
N THR A 59 15.82 32.08 -29.13
CA THR A 59 14.39 31.77 -29.23
C THR A 59 13.90 30.42 -28.68
N ALA A 60 13.02 30.53 -27.68
CA ALA A 60 12.17 29.45 -27.21
C ALA A 60 11.32 28.93 -28.39
N GLU A 61 11.72 27.79 -28.93
CA GLU A 61 10.92 26.97 -29.85
C GLU A 61 10.57 25.69 -29.11
N ASP A 62 9.27 25.40 -29.10
CA ASP A 62 8.71 24.09 -28.80
C ASP A 62 9.45 23.04 -29.64
N THR A 63 10.37 22.29 -29.03
CA THR A 63 11.00 21.15 -29.71
C THR A 63 9.96 20.06 -29.88
N PRO A 64 9.60 19.68 -31.12
CA PRO A 64 8.59 18.66 -31.38
C PRO A 64 9.11 17.29 -30.93
N ASP A 65 8.26 16.54 -30.21
CA ASP A 65 8.39 15.15 -29.77
C ASP A 65 9.75 14.48 -30.04
N GLU A 66 10.74 14.74 -29.17
CA GLU A 66 11.98 13.96 -29.16
C GLU A 66 11.66 12.54 -28.70
N TRP A 67 11.82 11.56 -29.61
CA TRP A 67 11.61 10.15 -29.32
C TRP A 67 12.65 9.68 -28.31
N LYS A 68 12.25 9.52 -27.03
CA LYS A 68 13.12 8.96 -26.00
C LYS A 68 13.30 7.47 -26.22
N THR A 69 14.52 7.06 -26.60
CA THR A 69 14.85 5.64 -26.85
C THR A 69 15.03 4.81 -25.56
N MET A 70 15.19 5.45 -24.40
CA MET A 70 15.42 4.74 -23.14
C MET A 70 14.67 5.40 -21.98
N ALA A 71 13.82 4.62 -21.31
CA ALA A 71 13.19 4.98 -20.05
C ALA A 71 13.83 4.19 -18.89
N LYS A 72 14.16 4.86 -17.80
CA LYS A 72 14.66 4.25 -16.55
C LYS A 72 13.68 4.55 -15.44
N ILE A 73 13.10 3.51 -14.84
CA ILE A 73 12.07 3.63 -13.79
C ILE A 73 12.56 2.96 -12.50
N PRO A 74 12.57 3.66 -11.35
CA PRO A 74 12.95 3.05 -10.08
C PRO A 74 11.85 2.06 -9.63
N LEU A 75 12.25 0.81 -9.43
CA LEU A 75 11.33 -0.28 -9.05
C LEU A 75 10.97 -0.40 -7.55
N PRO A 76 11.74 0.12 -6.55
CA PRO A 76 11.29 0.05 -5.16
C PRO A 76 9.93 0.74 -4.99
N MET A 77 8.96 0.01 -4.40
CA MET A 77 7.58 0.48 -4.24
C MET A 77 6.90 0.93 -5.54
N ALA A 78 7.38 0.46 -6.71
CA ALA A 78 6.66 0.64 -7.97
C ALA A 78 5.45 -0.32 -8.04
N PHE A 79 4.56 -0.08 -8.99
CA PHE A 79 3.51 -1.02 -9.36
C PHE A 79 3.37 -1.14 -10.88
N ILE A 80 2.80 -2.26 -11.30
CA ILE A 80 2.46 -2.53 -12.69
C ILE A 80 0.95 -2.47 -12.77
N THR A 81 0.39 -1.86 -13.82
CA THR A 81 -1.05 -1.97 -14.09
C THR A 81 -1.34 -2.32 -15.54
N ARG A 82 -2.32 -3.21 -15.72
CA ARG A 82 -2.87 -3.54 -17.05
C ARG A 82 -4.18 -2.80 -17.34
N TYR A 83 -4.79 -2.19 -16.33
CA TYR A 83 -6.06 -1.49 -16.46
C TYR A 83 -5.86 -0.09 -17.02
N LEU A 84 -6.72 0.31 -17.96
CA LEU A 84 -6.87 1.70 -18.37
C LEU A 84 -7.09 2.56 -17.12
N TRP A 85 -6.36 3.67 -17.03
CA TRP A 85 -6.26 4.48 -15.81
C TRP A 85 -7.64 4.83 -15.25
N GLY A 86 -7.87 4.53 -13.97
CA GLY A 86 -9.12 4.79 -13.28
C GLY A 86 -10.28 3.84 -13.59
N THR A 87 -10.15 2.92 -14.54
CA THR A 87 -11.26 2.08 -15.03
C THR A 87 -11.11 0.61 -14.61
N ASP A 88 -12.09 -0.22 -14.96
CA ASP A 88 -12.04 -1.69 -14.87
C ASP A 88 -11.74 -2.37 -16.22
N LYS A 89 -11.34 -1.60 -17.25
CA LYS A 89 -11.05 -2.11 -18.59
C LYS A 89 -9.58 -2.46 -18.73
N LEU A 90 -9.29 -3.70 -19.13
CA LEU A 90 -7.92 -4.16 -19.43
C LEU A 90 -7.43 -3.61 -20.77
N ARG A 91 -6.14 -3.25 -20.83
CA ARG A 91 -5.44 -3.02 -22.09
C ARG A 91 -5.15 -4.35 -22.79
N ASN A 92 -5.26 -4.35 -24.12
CA ASN A 92 -4.89 -5.50 -24.94
C ASN A 92 -3.37 -5.59 -25.08
N ASN A 93 -2.77 -6.71 -24.65
CA ASN A 93 -1.33 -6.99 -24.69
C ASN A 93 -0.44 -5.81 -24.29
N ALA A 94 -0.85 -5.03 -23.29
CA ALA A 94 -0.10 -3.88 -22.84
C ALA A 94 -0.18 -3.70 -21.33
N PHE A 95 0.85 -3.07 -20.79
CA PHE A 95 0.95 -2.74 -19.37
C PHE A 95 1.68 -1.41 -19.19
N GLU A 96 1.62 -0.88 -17.98
CA GLU A 96 2.33 0.33 -17.57
C GLU A 96 3.02 0.04 -16.23
N VAL A 97 4.26 0.50 -16.06
CA VAL A 97 4.94 0.48 -14.75
C VAL A 97 5.07 1.90 -14.24
N ARG A 98 4.59 2.13 -13.02
CA ARG A 98 4.69 3.43 -12.34
C ARG A 98 5.54 3.31 -11.09
N ALA A 99 6.48 4.23 -10.96
CA ALA A 99 7.31 4.37 -9.77
C ALA A 99 6.62 5.22 -8.70
N VAL A 100 7.19 5.16 -7.50
CA VAL A 100 6.77 5.95 -6.34
C VAL A 100 6.92 7.46 -6.54
N ASP A 101 7.87 7.89 -7.37
CA ASP A 101 8.10 9.31 -7.69
C ASP A 101 7.16 9.85 -8.78
N GLY A 102 6.18 9.04 -9.22
CA GLY A 102 5.24 9.38 -10.28
C GLY A 102 5.78 9.17 -11.69
N SER A 103 7.06 8.81 -11.86
CA SER A 103 7.58 8.46 -13.18
C SER A 103 6.91 7.18 -13.72
N SER A 104 6.66 7.15 -15.02
CA SER A 104 6.00 6.04 -15.70
C SER A 104 6.81 5.60 -16.92
N THR A 105 6.75 4.30 -17.24
CA THR A 105 7.24 3.77 -18.52
C THR A 105 6.46 4.28 -19.73
N GLY A 106 5.28 4.88 -19.51
CA GLY A 106 4.25 4.93 -20.52
C GLY A 106 3.66 3.55 -20.78
N ILE A 107 2.76 3.45 -21.77
CA ILE A 107 2.13 2.19 -22.13
C ILE A 107 3.11 1.35 -22.95
N VAL A 108 3.51 0.22 -22.40
CA VAL A 108 4.36 -0.77 -23.07
C VAL A 108 3.46 -1.77 -23.78
N HIS A 109 3.53 -1.77 -25.11
CA HIS A 109 2.84 -2.74 -25.96
C HIS A 109 3.73 -3.97 -26.18
N CYS A 110 3.14 -5.15 -26.08
CA CYS A 110 3.79 -6.42 -26.37
C CYS A 110 3.18 -7.06 -27.61
N GLU A 111 3.98 -7.83 -28.34
CA GLU A 111 3.57 -8.55 -29.55
C GLU A 111 2.45 -9.55 -29.25
N ASP A 112 2.59 -10.28 -28.15
CA ASP A 112 1.64 -11.29 -27.71
C ASP A 112 1.46 -11.31 -26.18
N LYS A 113 0.42 -12.02 -25.75
CA LYS A 113 0.03 -12.13 -24.34
C LYS A 113 1.09 -12.84 -23.48
N ASN A 114 1.74 -13.88 -23.99
CA ASN A 114 2.75 -14.61 -23.23
C ASN A 114 3.99 -13.75 -22.99
N THR A 115 4.44 -13.01 -24.00
CA THR A 115 5.53 -12.04 -23.87
C THR A 115 5.21 -10.98 -22.81
N MET A 116 3.99 -10.41 -22.84
CA MET A 116 3.52 -9.48 -21.81
C MET A 116 3.55 -10.12 -20.40
N GLU A 117 3.02 -11.32 -20.24
CA GLU A 117 2.96 -12.01 -18.94
C GLU A 117 4.36 -12.31 -18.39
N GLN A 118 5.33 -12.67 -19.25
CA GLN A 118 6.73 -12.85 -18.86
C GLN A 118 7.35 -11.54 -18.37
N TRP A 119 7.17 -10.43 -19.09
CA TRP A 119 7.62 -9.11 -18.67
C TRP A 119 7.04 -8.72 -17.30
N ILE A 120 5.73 -8.83 -17.14
CA ILE A 120 5.03 -8.52 -15.88
C ILE A 120 5.59 -9.38 -14.74
N LYS A 121 5.77 -10.69 -14.96
CA LYS A 121 6.30 -11.62 -13.96
C LYS A 121 7.71 -11.22 -13.50
N HIS A 122 8.61 -10.90 -14.43
CA HIS A 122 9.99 -10.53 -14.10
C HIS A 122 10.06 -9.19 -13.34
N ILE A 123 9.34 -8.18 -13.81
CA ILE A 123 9.32 -6.85 -13.19
C ILE A 123 8.70 -6.95 -11.80
N GLN A 124 7.56 -7.62 -11.66
CA GLN A 124 6.89 -7.79 -10.37
C GLN A 124 7.75 -8.56 -9.37
N SER A 125 8.40 -9.64 -9.79
CA SER A 125 9.32 -10.39 -8.93
C SER A 125 10.43 -9.48 -8.38
N ARG A 126 10.95 -8.59 -9.23
CA ARG A 126 11.96 -7.61 -8.82
C ARG A 126 11.41 -6.58 -7.84
N ILE A 127 10.23 -6.01 -8.09
CA ILE A 127 9.53 -5.08 -7.17
C ILE A 127 9.33 -5.75 -5.81
N THR A 128 8.76 -6.96 -5.76
CA THR A 128 8.56 -7.73 -4.52
C THR A 128 9.87 -7.95 -3.76
N SER A 129 10.95 -8.32 -4.46
CA SER A 129 12.28 -8.50 -3.85
C SER A 129 12.82 -7.21 -3.23
N LEU A 130 12.64 -6.07 -3.90
CA LEU A 130 13.06 -4.75 -3.41
C LEU A 130 12.20 -4.30 -2.21
N ASN A 131 10.90 -4.54 -2.24
CA ASN A 131 10.00 -4.24 -1.12
C ASN A 131 10.34 -5.10 0.10
N TYR A 132 10.63 -6.39 -0.08
CA TYR A 132 11.08 -7.26 1.01
C TYR A 132 12.39 -6.78 1.65
N LYS A 133 13.36 -6.35 0.82
CA LYS A 133 14.60 -5.74 1.32
C LYS A 133 14.34 -4.47 2.12
N SER A 134 13.41 -3.64 1.65
CA SER A 134 13.02 -2.39 2.33
C SER A 134 12.40 -2.69 3.69
N ILE A 135 11.43 -3.62 3.77
CA ILE A 135 10.85 -4.09 5.03
C ILE A 135 11.92 -4.64 5.97
N LYS A 136 12.81 -5.51 5.48
CA LYS A 136 13.88 -6.11 6.29
C LYS A 136 14.82 -5.07 6.85
N LEU A 137 15.18 -4.05 6.06
CA LEU A 137 16.01 -2.95 6.51
C LEU A 137 15.30 -2.15 7.60
N SER A 138 14.02 -1.79 7.37
CA SER A 138 13.24 -1.02 8.33
C SER A 138 13.06 -1.74 9.66
N ASN A 139 12.74 -3.03 9.61
CA ASN A 139 12.50 -3.83 10.81
C ASN A 139 13.75 -4.03 11.69
N LYS A 140 14.97 -3.75 11.20
CA LYS A 140 16.18 -3.77 12.05
C LYS A 140 16.16 -2.70 13.12
N TYR A 141 15.44 -1.60 12.90
CA TYR A 141 15.42 -0.44 13.79
C TYR A 141 14.05 -0.21 14.42
N LEU A 142 13.07 -1.05 14.13
CA LEU A 142 11.73 -0.99 14.71
C LEU A 142 11.61 -1.97 15.87
N HIS A 143 10.88 -1.55 16.92
CA HIS A 143 10.51 -2.46 17.99
C HIS A 143 9.65 -3.61 17.43
N LYS A 144 9.69 -4.80 18.05
CA LYS A 144 8.96 -5.99 17.57
C LYS A 144 7.48 -5.73 17.32
N ASN A 145 6.85 -4.91 18.16
CA ASN A 145 5.42 -4.56 18.07
C ASN A 145 5.12 -3.48 17.02
N GLU A 146 6.14 -2.93 16.36
CA GLU A 146 6.03 -1.88 15.34
C GLU A 146 6.57 -2.33 13.98
N GLN A 147 6.94 -3.61 13.85
CA GLN A 147 7.52 -4.14 12.62
C GLN A 147 6.52 -4.14 11.48
N ILE A 148 7.03 -3.83 10.29
CA ILE A 148 6.28 -3.87 9.04
C ILE A 148 6.21 -5.32 8.57
N THR A 149 5.00 -5.80 8.29
CA THR A 149 4.75 -7.17 7.80
C THR A 149 4.40 -7.21 6.32
N TYR A 150 3.92 -6.09 5.77
CA TYR A 150 3.56 -5.95 4.36
C TYR A 150 3.64 -4.49 3.92
N ILE A 151 4.07 -4.30 2.67
CA ILE A 151 3.90 -3.06 1.91
C ILE A 151 3.51 -3.43 0.48
N GLY A 152 2.56 -2.71 -0.11
CA GLY A 152 2.16 -2.97 -1.49
C GLY A 152 1.02 -2.08 -1.98
N TRP A 153 0.88 -2.01 -3.30
CA TRP A 153 -0.19 -1.28 -3.95
C TRP A 153 -1.45 -2.13 -4.09
N VAL A 154 -2.59 -1.46 -3.98
CA VAL A 154 -3.92 -1.96 -4.34
C VAL A 154 -4.59 -0.89 -5.20
N SER A 155 -5.61 -1.26 -5.97
CA SER A 155 -6.56 -0.29 -6.52
C SER A 155 -7.79 -0.28 -5.63
N GLU A 156 -8.22 0.88 -5.18
CA GLU A 156 -9.45 1.07 -4.40
C GLU A 156 -10.53 1.68 -5.29
N ARG A 157 -11.75 1.17 -5.19
CA ARG A 157 -12.91 1.77 -5.84
C ARG A 157 -13.50 2.84 -4.95
N LEU A 158 -13.54 4.07 -5.45
CA LEU A 158 -14.08 5.22 -4.72
C LEU A 158 -15.52 5.54 -5.18
N PRO A 159 -16.28 6.32 -4.39
CA PRO A 159 -17.58 6.84 -4.81
C PRO A 159 -17.52 7.67 -6.09
N GLU A 160 -18.62 7.74 -6.84
CA GLU A 160 -18.63 8.41 -8.15
C GLU A 160 -18.35 9.91 -8.05
N GLU A 161 -18.78 10.53 -6.95
CA GLU A 161 -18.54 11.94 -6.62
C GLU A 161 -17.05 12.31 -6.47
N HIS A 162 -16.17 11.32 -6.30
CA HIS A 162 -14.73 11.53 -6.20
C HIS A 162 -14.12 11.92 -7.56
N PHE A 163 -14.71 11.49 -8.67
CA PHE A 163 -14.14 11.65 -10.00
C PHE A 163 -14.91 12.67 -10.85
N LYS A 164 -14.17 13.47 -11.63
CA LYS A 164 -14.77 14.33 -12.66
C LYS A 164 -15.26 13.52 -13.87
N ASP A 165 -14.55 12.45 -14.20
CA ASP A 165 -14.89 11.54 -15.29
C ASP A 165 -15.69 10.35 -14.73
N PRO A 166 -16.96 10.17 -15.13
CA PRO A 166 -17.80 9.07 -14.62
C PRO A 166 -17.29 7.67 -15.01
N CYS A 167 -16.39 7.57 -16.00
CA CYS A 167 -15.74 6.30 -16.34
C CYS A 167 -14.67 5.89 -15.32
N GLN A 168 -14.15 6.84 -14.54
CA GLN A 168 -13.16 6.59 -13.52
C GLN A 168 -13.84 6.27 -12.20
N ARG A 169 -13.43 5.16 -11.61
CA ARG A 169 -13.95 4.66 -10.33
C ARG A 169 -12.86 4.11 -9.42
N TRP A 170 -11.61 4.04 -9.90
CA TRP A 170 -10.51 3.36 -9.22
C TRP A 170 -9.32 4.29 -8.99
N GLU A 171 -8.76 4.29 -7.79
CA GLU A 171 -7.49 4.94 -7.48
C GLU A 171 -6.47 3.96 -6.90
N PRO A 172 -5.18 4.09 -7.25
CA PRO A 172 -4.15 3.32 -6.56
C PRO A 172 -4.00 3.81 -5.12
N ARG A 173 -3.94 2.87 -4.18
CA ARG A 173 -3.62 3.11 -2.77
C ARG A 173 -2.44 2.25 -2.38
N PHE A 174 -1.58 2.78 -1.52
CA PHE A 174 -0.49 2.03 -0.93
C PHE A 174 -0.87 1.57 0.48
N ILE A 175 -0.77 0.27 0.74
CA ILE A 175 -1.06 -0.31 2.04
C ILE A 175 0.24 -0.64 2.76
N ILE A 176 0.27 -0.32 4.05
CA ILE A 176 1.29 -0.81 4.99
C ILE A 176 0.57 -1.55 6.12
N LEU A 177 1.01 -2.78 6.40
CA LEU A 177 0.70 -3.48 7.64
C LEU A 177 1.88 -3.31 8.61
N LYS A 178 1.70 -2.53 9.67
CA LYS A 178 2.75 -2.19 10.64
C LYS A 178 2.27 -2.48 12.05
N GLY A 179 2.98 -3.34 12.78
CA GLY A 179 2.55 -3.76 14.12
C GLY A 179 1.19 -4.44 14.06
N GLY A 180 0.19 -3.84 14.70
CA GLY A 180 -1.22 -4.24 14.63
C GLY A 180 -2.11 -3.24 13.89
N GLU A 181 -1.54 -2.48 12.96
CA GLU A 181 -2.20 -1.40 12.23
C GLU A 181 -2.23 -1.69 10.73
N LEU A 182 -3.38 -1.35 10.12
CA LEU A 182 -3.59 -1.28 8.68
C LEU A 182 -3.60 0.20 8.29
N CYS A 183 -2.59 0.62 7.54
CA CYS A 183 -2.45 2.00 7.07
C CYS A 183 -2.68 2.05 5.55
N ILE A 184 -3.51 2.98 5.10
CA ILE A 184 -3.80 3.23 3.68
C ILE A 184 -3.27 4.62 3.32
N PHE A 185 -2.52 4.73 2.22
CA PHE A 185 -1.92 5.97 1.72
C PHE A 185 -2.25 6.20 0.24
N GLU A 186 -2.25 7.47 -0.19
CA GLU A 186 -2.26 7.84 -1.62
C GLU A 186 -0.94 7.51 -2.32
N SER A 187 0.16 7.65 -1.59
CA SER A 187 1.51 7.39 -2.08
C SER A 187 2.37 6.81 -0.95
N PRO A 188 3.34 5.93 -1.26
CA PRO A 188 4.20 5.36 -0.26
C PRO A 188 4.91 6.44 0.57
N PRO A 189 4.91 6.33 1.91
CA PRO A 189 5.58 7.28 2.77
C PRO A 189 7.10 7.21 2.57
N LEU A 190 7.73 8.35 2.28
CA LEU A 190 9.15 8.44 1.96
C LEU A 190 9.99 8.98 3.13
N ASN A 191 9.40 9.25 4.28
CA ASN A 191 10.06 9.71 5.51
C ASN A 191 9.11 9.53 6.70
N SER A 192 9.57 9.82 7.92
CA SER A 192 8.77 9.61 9.13
C SER A 192 7.51 10.47 9.15
N ASP A 193 7.58 11.69 8.60
CA ASP A 193 6.47 12.63 8.60
C ASP A 193 5.34 12.16 7.68
N ASP A 194 5.67 11.49 6.57
CA ASP A 194 4.69 10.94 5.64
C ASP A 194 3.87 9.79 6.25
N LEU A 195 4.38 9.09 7.28
CA LEU A 195 3.61 8.06 7.97
C LEU A 195 2.36 8.62 8.65
N ASN A 196 2.40 9.88 9.07
CA ASN A 196 1.27 10.56 9.70
C ASN A 196 0.23 11.06 8.66
N LYS A 197 0.54 10.99 7.36
CA LYS A 197 -0.32 11.41 6.25
C LYS A 197 -1.17 10.27 5.68
N CYS A 198 -1.39 9.20 6.46
CA CYS A 198 -2.26 8.12 6.03
C CYS A 198 -3.69 8.63 5.79
N VAL A 199 -4.29 8.19 4.69
CA VAL A 199 -5.71 8.44 4.35
C VAL A 199 -6.60 7.75 5.37
N SER A 200 -6.21 6.55 5.81
CA SER A 200 -6.92 5.80 6.83
C SER A 200 -5.95 4.99 7.66
N LEU A 201 -6.20 4.97 8.98
CA LEU A 201 -5.46 4.19 9.96
C LEU A 201 -6.46 3.37 10.77
N TYR A 202 -6.35 2.05 10.66
CA TYR A 202 -7.20 1.13 11.41
C TYR A 202 -6.37 0.20 12.27
N LYS A 203 -6.93 -0.18 13.41
CA LYS A 203 -6.44 -1.34 14.15
C LYS A 203 -6.86 -2.60 13.41
N ILE A 204 -5.93 -3.50 13.14
CA ILE A 204 -6.19 -4.68 12.30
C ILE A 204 -7.31 -5.57 12.85
N TYR A 205 -7.44 -5.64 14.18
CA TYR A 205 -8.49 -6.41 14.87
C TYR A 205 -9.88 -5.77 14.78
N ASP A 206 -9.97 -4.49 14.40
CA ASP A 206 -11.21 -3.77 14.14
C ASP A 206 -11.59 -3.79 12.64
N THR A 207 -10.87 -4.60 11.84
CA THR A 207 -11.11 -4.76 10.41
C THR A 207 -11.42 -6.21 10.03
N ALA A 208 -12.22 -6.40 8.98
CA ALA A 208 -12.51 -7.70 8.41
C ALA A 208 -12.15 -7.73 6.91
N PHE A 209 -11.28 -8.67 6.54
CA PHE A 209 -10.93 -8.97 5.16
C PHE A 209 -11.91 -9.99 4.58
N LYS A 210 -12.62 -9.63 3.51
CA LYS A 210 -13.61 -10.50 2.84
C LYS A 210 -13.32 -10.61 1.35
N VAL A 211 -12.99 -11.80 0.89
CA VAL A 211 -12.77 -12.09 -0.53
C VAL A 211 -14.10 -12.04 -1.29
N MET A 212 -14.10 -11.44 -2.48
CA MET A 212 -15.29 -11.40 -3.31
C MET A 212 -15.58 -12.75 -3.94
N ASP A 213 -16.84 -13.15 -3.86
CA ASP A 213 -17.37 -14.29 -4.58
C ASP A 213 -17.53 -13.93 -6.07
N ARG A 214 -16.93 -14.72 -6.95
CA ARG A 214 -16.99 -14.51 -8.41
C ARG A 214 -18.37 -14.82 -9.00
N GLU A 215 -19.21 -15.55 -8.27
CA GLU A 215 -20.54 -15.96 -8.73
C GLU A 215 -21.60 -14.86 -8.59
N LYS A 216 -21.35 -13.88 -7.72
CA LYS A 216 -22.26 -12.75 -7.53
C LYS A 216 -22.05 -11.71 -8.63
N PRO A 217 -23.09 -10.99 -9.06
CA PRO A 217 -22.94 -9.88 -9.99
C PRO A 217 -21.89 -8.92 -9.44
N ALA A 218 -20.74 -8.88 -10.12
CA ALA A 218 -19.61 -8.08 -9.70
C ALA A 218 -19.96 -6.60 -9.88
N LEU A 219 -19.45 -5.76 -8.98
CA LEU A 219 -19.60 -4.29 -9.07
C LEU A 219 -18.88 -3.72 -10.30
N ASP A 220 -17.99 -4.51 -10.90
CA ASP A 220 -17.09 -4.16 -12.00
C ASP A 220 -16.42 -5.42 -12.57
N LYS A 221 -15.51 -5.23 -13.52
CA LYS A 221 -14.79 -6.29 -14.24
C LYS A 221 -13.38 -6.56 -13.70
N ARG A 222 -12.98 -6.00 -12.56
CA ARG A 222 -11.64 -6.24 -12.01
C ARG A 222 -11.54 -7.63 -11.40
N ASP A 223 -10.35 -8.21 -11.49
CA ASP A 223 -10.03 -9.48 -10.85
C ASP A 223 -9.48 -9.25 -9.43
N TYR A 224 -9.45 -10.32 -8.63
CA TYR A 224 -8.82 -10.36 -7.31
C TYR A 224 -9.36 -9.30 -6.34
N CYS A 225 -10.67 -9.06 -6.39
CA CYS A 225 -11.34 -8.07 -5.56
C CYS A 225 -11.61 -8.60 -4.14
N PHE A 226 -11.59 -7.70 -3.17
CA PHE A 226 -11.90 -7.97 -1.77
C PHE A 226 -12.42 -6.71 -1.08
N TRP A 227 -13.09 -6.91 0.04
CA TRP A 227 -13.49 -5.86 0.96
C TRP A 227 -12.56 -5.82 2.17
N ILE A 228 -12.29 -4.60 2.63
CA ILE A 228 -11.87 -4.35 4.02
C ILE A 228 -13.04 -3.62 4.69
N GLU A 229 -13.77 -4.33 5.55
CA GLU A 229 -14.81 -3.73 6.37
C GLU A 229 -14.21 -3.23 7.67
N THR A 230 -14.68 -2.09 8.16
CA THR A 230 -14.18 -1.48 9.40
C THR A 230 -15.32 -1.35 10.41
N SER A 231 -14.99 -1.29 11.70
CA SER A 231 -15.96 -0.98 12.75
C SER A 231 -16.39 0.50 12.75
N MET A 232 -15.69 1.36 12.01
CA MET A 232 -15.89 2.80 12.01
C MET A 232 -17.00 3.20 11.02
N ASN A 233 -18.16 3.60 11.52
CA ASN A 233 -19.24 4.23 10.75
C ASN A 233 -19.70 3.48 9.49
N GLY A 234 -19.53 2.15 9.46
CA GLY A 234 -19.84 1.34 8.28
C GLY A 234 -18.95 1.62 7.07
N LEU A 235 -17.79 2.27 7.25
CA LEU A 235 -16.79 2.44 6.21
C LEU A 235 -16.28 1.07 5.74
N LYS A 236 -16.32 0.88 4.42
CA LYS A 236 -15.83 -0.31 3.73
C LYS A 236 -14.99 0.12 2.55
N HIS A 237 -13.84 -0.51 2.38
CA HIS A 237 -12.97 -0.30 1.24
C HIS A 237 -13.15 -1.45 0.26
N TYR A 238 -13.55 -1.14 -0.98
CA TYR A 238 -13.56 -2.12 -2.06
C TYR A 238 -12.24 -2.03 -2.82
N MET A 239 -11.48 -3.12 -2.86
CA MET A 239 -10.12 -3.10 -3.37
C MET A 239 -9.86 -4.27 -4.32
N SER A 240 -8.86 -4.11 -5.18
CA SER A 240 -8.40 -5.09 -6.17
C SER A 240 -6.88 -5.02 -6.27
N VAL A 241 -6.25 -6.15 -6.60
CA VAL A 241 -4.82 -6.26 -6.91
C VAL A 241 -4.63 -6.83 -8.32
N GLU A 242 -3.43 -6.67 -8.88
CA GLU A 242 -3.20 -6.88 -10.31
C GLU A 242 -3.09 -8.35 -10.73
N ASN A 243 -2.77 -9.25 -9.78
CA ASN A 243 -2.72 -10.70 -10.03
C ASN A 243 -2.87 -11.54 -8.76
N HIS A 244 -3.09 -12.84 -8.98
CA HIS A 244 -3.21 -13.85 -7.94
C HIS A 244 -2.03 -13.88 -6.95
N HIS A 245 -0.80 -13.63 -7.42
CA HIS A 245 0.37 -13.65 -6.53
C HIS A 245 0.33 -12.50 -5.53
N GLN A 246 0.03 -11.28 -5.99
CA GLN A 246 -0.14 -10.13 -5.09
C GLN A 246 -1.30 -10.36 -4.11
N PHE A 247 -2.41 -10.94 -4.59
CA PHE A 247 -3.57 -11.26 -3.76
C PHE A 247 -3.18 -12.21 -2.62
N ASN A 248 -2.52 -13.32 -2.95
CA ASN A 248 -2.09 -14.29 -1.96
C ASN A 248 -1.06 -13.70 -0.96
N GLN A 249 -0.16 -12.84 -1.43
CA GLN A 249 0.78 -12.13 -0.55
C GLN A 249 0.07 -11.24 0.46
N PHE A 250 -0.92 -10.47 0.00
CA PHE A 250 -1.71 -9.60 0.87
C PHE A 250 -2.55 -10.42 1.87
N ASP A 251 -3.27 -11.43 1.40
CA ASP A 251 -4.09 -12.35 2.21
C ASP A 251 -3.28 -12.98 3.36
N VAL A 252 -2.16 -13.61 3.03
CA VAL A 252 -1.26 -14.23 4.02
C VAL A 252 -0.71 -13.19 5.00
N ALA A 253 -0.36 -11.99 4.53
CA ALA A 253 0.19 -10.96 5.40
C ALA A 253 -0.86 -10.35 6.34
N TYR A 254 -2.08 -10.11 5.83
CA TYR A 254 -3.21 -9.63 6.61
C TYR A 254 -3.51 -10.59 7.76
N HIS A 255 -3.71 -11.87 7.46
CA HIS A 255 -4.00 -12.88 8.48
C HIS A 255 -2.84 -13.08 9.46
N ARG A 256 -1.59 -13.00 9.00
CA ARG A 256 -0.42 -13.04 9.90
C ARG A 256 -0.37 -11.84 10.84
N CYS A 257 -0.65 -10.63 10.34
CA CYS A 257 -0.71 -9.40 11.13
C CYS A 257 -1.82 -9.47 12.18
N LEU A 258 -3.03 -9.88 11.78
CA LEU A 258 -4.16 -10.08 12.67
C LEU A 258 -3.86 -11.10 13.77
N HIS A 259 -3.38 -12.29 13.38
CA HIS A 259 -3.02 -13.34 14.34
C HIS A 259 -1.93 -12.89 15.32
N SER A 260 -0.88 -12.23 14.84
CA SER A 260 0.19 -11.71 15.69
C SER A 260 -0.34 -10.67 16.70
N THR A 261 -1.25 -9.80 16.25
CA THR A 261 -1.84 -8.75 17.09
C THR A 261 -2.75 -9.32 18.16
N VAL A 262 -3.67 -10.22 17.79
CA VAL A 262 -4.58 -10.88 18.75
C VAL A 262 -3.80 -11.68 19.80
N ASN A 263 -2.77 -12.42 19.38
CA ASN A 263 -1.94 -13.17 20.32
C ASN A 263 -1.15 -12.25 21.25
N SER A 264 -0.80 -11.04 20.82
CA SER A 264 -0.12 -10.09 21.71
C SER A 264 -1.01 -9.65 22.88
N PHE A 265 -2.34 -9.62 22.72
CA PHE A 265 -3.27 -9.30 23.80
C PHE A 265 -3.33 -10.38 24.88
N GLN A 266 -3.24 -11.66 24.49
CA GLN A 266 -3.28 -12.78 25.43
C GLN A 266 -2.08 -12.82 26.37
N VAL A 267 -0.97 -12.17 26.01
CA VAL A 267 0.23 -12.11 26.85
C VAL A 267 0.10 -11.08 27.99
N PHE A 268 -0.89 -10.17 27.93
CA PHE A 268 -1.12 -9.14 28.96
C PHE A 268 -2.22 -9.48 29.98
N THR A 269 -2.89 -10.63 29.87
CA THR A 269 -3.87 -11.06 30.88
C THR A 269 -3.14 -11.64 32.11
N CYS A 270 -3.35 -11.00 33.27
CA CYS A 270 -2.69 -11.25 34.55
C CYS A 270 -2.60 -12.74 34.95
N PRO A 271 -1.51 -13.18 35.64
CA PRO A 271 -1.32 -14.58 36.08
C PRO A 271 -2.36 -15.11 37.08
N ASN A 272 -3.26 -14.27 37.59
CA ASN A 272 -4.09 -14.56 38.78
C ASN A 272 -5.60 -14.60 38.52
N LEU A 273 -6.06 -14.66 37.26
CA LEU A 273 -7.46 -14.89 36.94
C LEU A 273 -7.59 -16.16 36.10
N SER A 274 -7.92 -17.25 36.79
CA SER A 274 -8.48 -18.44 36.18
C SER A 274 -9.74 -18.06 35.40
N PHE A 275 -9.78 -18.42 34.11
CA PHE A 275 -10.94 -18.37 33.21
C PHE A 275 -11.40 -16.98 32.72
N ILE A 276 -11.02 -16.64 31.48
CA ILE A 276 -11.89 -16.56 30.28
C ILE A 276 -10.95 -16.60 29.07
N SER A 277 -10.80 -17.78 28.47
CA SER A 277 -10.19 -17.89 27.15
C SER A 277 -11.25 -17.47 26.14
N LEU A 278 -11.23 -16.20 25.72
CA LEU A 278 -11.90 -15.78 24.49
C LEU A 278 -11.14 -16.42 23.31
N ARG A 279 -11.39 -17.71 23.08
CA ARG A 279 -11.13 -18.34 21.78
C ARG A 279 -12.09 -17.68 20.79
N LEU A 280 -11.66 -16.61 20.16
CA LEU A 280 -12.10 -16.29 18.81
C LEU A 280 -11.64 -17.46 17.93
N ILE A 281 -12.50 -18.47 17.81
CA ILE A 281 -12.32 -19.58 16.89
C ILE A 281 -12.39 -18.99 15.48
N TYR A 282 -11.23 -18.68 14.91
CA TYR A 282 -11.10 -18.41 13.49
C TYR A 282 -11.21 -19.76 12.77
N LEU A 283 -12.43 -20.15 12.42
CA LEU A 283 -12.69 -21.27 11.51
C LEU A 283 -12.65 -20.72 10.08
N PRO A 284 -11.64 -21.03 9.26
CA PRO A 284 -11.51 -20.48 7.91
C PRO A 284 -12.52 -21.07 6.89
N HIS A 285 -13.54 -21.84 7.33
CA HIS A 285 -14.35 -22.68 6.45
C HIS A 285 -15.87 -22.64 6.65
N LEU A 286 -16.43 -21.66 7.36
CA LEU A 286 -17.88 -21.54 7.54
C LEU A 286 -18.35 -20.10 7.31
N PHE A 287 -18.51 -19.72 6.04
CA PHE A 287 -19.36 -18.58 5.67
C PHE A 287 -20.22 -18.95 4.47
N VAL A 288 -21.28 -19.71 4.74
CA VAL A 288 -22.46 -19.80 3.88
C VAL A 288 -23.34 -18.59 4.21
N PRO A 289 -23.72 -17.74 3.25
CA PRO A 289 -24.49 -16.54 3.53
C PRO A 289 -25.97 -16.91 3.66
N GLN A 290 -26.53 -16.83 4.87
CA GLN A 290 -27.96 -16.61 5.05
C GLN A 290 -28.18 -15.27 5.74
N THR A 291 -28.64 -14.34 4.90
CA THR A 291 -29.48 -13.19 5.21
C THR A 291 -30.31 -13.39 6.48
N TYR A 292 -30.09 -12.60 7.54
CA TYR A 292 -31.15 -11.98 8.34
C TYR A 292 -30.55 -10.78 9.07
N ALA A 293 -31.14 -9.62 8.84
CA ALA A 293 -30.87 -8.38 9.55
C ALA A 293 -31.25 -8.55 11.02
N LEU A 294 -30.31 -8.35 11.95
CA LEU A 294 -30.64 -8.12 13.35
C LEU A 294 -29.81 -6.95 13.88
N SER A 295 -30.53 -6.08 14.56
CA SER A 295 -30.15 -4.73 14.97
C SER A 295 -29.09 -4.71 16.06
N TYR A 296 -28.36 -3.59 16.10
CA TYR A 296 -27.42 -3.20 17.14
C TYR A 296 -28.14 -3.00 18.49
N HIS A 297 -28.49 -4.07 19.21
CA HIS A 297 -28.88 -3.94 20.63
C HIS A 297 -28.68 -5.16 21.53
N THR A 298 -27.79 -6.09 21.19
CA THR A 298 -27.65 -7.35 21.97
C THR A 298 -26.20 -7.78 22.16
N LEU A 299 -25.30 -6.88 22.57
CA LEU A 299 -23.93 -7.25 22.98
C LEU A 299 -23.41 -6.43 24.20
N ALA A 300 -24.32 -5.94 25.05
CA ALA A 300 -24.00 -5.14 26.25
C ALA A 300 -24.36 -5.82 27.59
N HIS A 301 -24.63 -7.14 27.64
CA HIS A 301 -25.20 -7.80 28.83
C HIS A 301 -24.48 -9.07 29.31
N LEU A 302 -23.16 -9.17 29.16
CA LEU A 302 -22.38 -10.33 29.65
C LEU A 302 -21.12 -9.96 30.46
N PHE A 303 -21.16 -8.82 31.16
CA PHE A 303 -20.12 -8.43 32.12
C PHE A 303 -20.74 -7.89 33.42
N PHE A 304 -21.34 -8.79 34.20
CA PHE A 304 -21.48 -8.78 35.66
C PHE A 304 -21.52 -10.23 36.13
#